data_AF-D0MRE5-F1
#
_entry.id   AF-D0MRE5-F1
#
_cell.length_a   1.000
_cell.length_b   1.000
_cell.length_c   1.000
_cell.angle_alpha   90.00
_cell.angle_beta   90.00
_cell.angle_gamma   90.00
#
_symmetry.space_group_name_H-M   'P 1'
#
loop_
_entity.id
_entity.type
_entity.pdbx_description
1 polymer ?
#
loop_
_entity_poly.entity_id
_entity_poly.type
_entity_poly.pdbx_seq_one_letter_code
_entity_poly.pdbx_strand_id
1 'polypeptide(L)'
;MGDARGALKHGHSNSCIDHDPNSLQHLFENNRKWRDRVLQKDPEFFERTAKAQTPRYLWIGCSDSRVPAEEITGLNPGEMFVHRNVANLVVSNDINSLSVVQFSVEKLKVKDIIVCGHYGCGGVTAALKNAQIGLLDNWLRNIRDVCRTHKDELSQYKTDEERERRLVELNIQEQCLNIFKINMVQRRMGLYGAPRIHGMVYDIRSGVLKELEVDYHGFIAKHMGVFNLHTFRDGKIPSTKPEFQRNMILNLVEDHEEESGTVSIRYISRMLKRETELFTEEEVDSAIKAIQGKSKNPKNPFVQVSSLVSYFAGK
;
A
#
# COMPACT_ATOMS: atom_id res chain seq x y z
N MET A 1 -39.53 -56.74 34.61
CA MET A 1 -39.70 -55.54 35.46
C MET A 1 -38.31 -54.94 35.60
N GLY A 2 -37.83 -53.95 34.86
CA GLY A 2 -38.47 -52.79 34.24
C GLY A 2 -37.62 -51.58 34.68
N ASP A 3 -36.59 -51.28 33.89
CA ASP A 3 -35.57 -50.23 34.06
C ASP A 3 -36.16 -48.80 33.94
N ALA A 4 -35.38 -47.79 34.37
CA ALA A 4 -35.23 -46.43 33.79
C ALA A 4 -35.23 -45.27 34.79
N ARG A 5 -34.01 -44.93 35.22
CA ARG A 5 -33.36 -43.60 35.25
C ARG A 5 -34.27 -42.37 35.05
N GLY A 6 -34.23 -41.46 36.02
CA GLY A 6 -34.67 -40.08 35.86
C GLY A 6 -33.84 -39.33 34.82
N ALA A 7 -34.53 -38.63 33.92
CA ALA A 7 -33.94 -37.67 33.00
C ALA A 7 -34.65 -36.33 33.19
N LEU A 8 -33.88 -35.36 33.70
CA LEU A 8 -34.19 -33.93 33.68
C LEU A 8 -34.38 -33.50 32.22
N LYS A 9 -35.60 -33.07 31.86
CA LYS A 9 -35.83 -32.35 30.61
C LYS A 9 -35.40 -30.90 30.80
N HIS A 10 -34.14 -30.60 30.47
CA HIS A 10 -33.73 -29.22 30.21
C HIS A 10 -34.43 -28.74 28.93
N GLY A 11 -35.36 -27.79 29.08
CA GLY A 11 -35.92 -27.05 27.96
C GLY A 11 -34.84 -26.21 27.31
N HIS A 12 -34.33 -26.64 26.15
CA HIS A 12 -33.62 -25.75 25.24
C HIS A 12 -34.66 -24.97 24.45
N SER A 13 -34.88 -23.71 24.82
CA SER A 13 -35.57 -22.75 23.98
C SER A 13 -34.66 -22.39 22.79
N ASN A 14 -34.69 -23.21 21.75
CA ASN A 14 -34.19 -22.83 20.43
C ASN A 14 -35.16 -21.79 19.84
N SER A 15 -34.96 -20.51 20.16
CA SER A 15 -35.49 -19.41 19.36
C SER A 15 -34.36 -18.76 18.58
N CYS A 16 -33.82 -19.50 17.61
CA CYS A 16 -33.13 -18.86 16.50
C CYS A 16 -34.21 -18.03 15.79
N ILE A 17 -34.05 -16.71 15.73
CA ILE A 17 -34.96 -15.83 14.97
C ILE A 17 -34.81 -16.24 13.50
N ASP A 18 -35.89 -16.76 12.92
CA ASP A 18 -35.94 -17.12 11.50
C ASP A 18 -35.75 -15.83 10.68
N HIS A 19 -34.69 -15.77 9.87
CA HIS A 19 -34.40 -14.60 9.05
C HIS A 19 -35.44 -14.49 7.93
N ASP A 20 -36.19 -13.38 7.86
CA ASP A 20 -37.15 -13.13 6.77
C ASP A 20 -36.41 -13.15 5.41
N PRO A 21 -36.67 -14.18 4.56
CA PRO A 21 -35.97 -14.34 3.30
C PRO A 21 -36.27 -13.22 2.29
N ASN A 22 -37.33 -12.43 2.52
CA ASN A 22 -37.74 -11.37 1.60
C ASN A 22 -37.20 -9.97 1.99
N SER A 23 -36.60 -9.82 3.17
CA SER A 23 -36.13 -8.54 3.70
C SER A 23 -35.14 -7.81 2.77
N LEU A 24 -34.39 -8.54 1.94
CA LEU A 24 -33.38 -8.00 1.03
C LEU A 24 -33.78 -8.02 -0.46
N GLN A 25 -35.03 -8.38 -0.80
CA GLN A 25 -35.46 -8.54 -2.20
C GLN A 25 -35.26 -7.26 -3.03
N HIS A 26 -35.49 -6.10 -2.42
CA HIS A 26 -35.28 -4.79 -3.03
C HIS A 26 -33.83 -4.55 -3.50
N LEU A 27 -32.82 -5.16 -2.86
CA LEU A 27 -31.41 -5.05 -3.29
C LEU A 27 -31.18 -5.72 -4.65
N PHE A 28 -31.82 -6.86 -4.90
CA PHE A 28 -31.74 -7.55 -6.19
C PHE A 28 -32.45 -6.77 -7.30
N GLU A 29 -33.57 -6.12 -6.98
CA GLU A 29 -34.26 -5.22 -7.91
C GLU A 29 -33.39 -4.00 -8.25
N ASN A 30 -32.75 -3.40 -7.25
CA ASN A 30 -31.82 -2.30 -7.43
C ASN A 30 -30.64 -2.70 -8.30
N ASN A 31 -30.08 -3.90 -8.10
CA ASN A 31 -29.00 -4.44 -8.93
C ASN A 31 -29.44 -4.63 -10.39
N ARG A 32 -30.61 -5.23 -10.66
CA ARG A 32 -31.14 -5.37 -12.03
C ARG A 32 -31.28 -4.02 -12.73
N LYS A 33 -31.91 -3.05 -12.07
CA LYS A 33 -32.06 -1.68 -12.60
C LYS A 33 -30.71 -1.02 -12.86
N TRP A 34 -29.74 -1.20 -11.98
CA TRP A 34 -28.38 -0.68 -12.17
C TRP A 34 -27.69 -1.33 -13.37
N ARG A 35 -27.70 -2.67 -13.46
CA ARG A 35 -27.12 -3.42 -14.57
C ARG A 35 -27.68 -2.97 -15.91
N ASP A 36 -29.00 -2.84 -16.02
CA ASP A 36 -29.66 -2.45 -17.26
C ASP A 36 -29.28 -1.02 -17.67
N ARG A 37 -29.18 -0.09 -16.70
CA ARG A 37 -28.68 1.28 -16.97
C ARG A 37 -27.22 1.31 -17.42
N VAL A 38 -26.38 0.44 -16.86
CA VAL A 38 -24.96 0.34 -17.27
C VAL A 38 -24.85 -0.19 -18.70
N LEU A 39 -25.56 -1.27 -19.03
CA LEU A 39 -25.58 -1.86 -20.38
C LEU A 39 -26.18 -0.93 -21.43
N GLN A 40 -27.16 -0.09 -21.07
CA GLN A 40 -27.68 0.93 -21.98
C GLN A 40 -26.65 1.99 -22.36
N LYS A 41 -25.73 2.32 -21.45
CA LYS A 41 -24.64 3.28 -21.70
C LYS A 41 -23.46 2.62 -22.41
N ASP A 42 -23.15 1.39 -22.04
CA ASP A 42 -22.02 0.62 -22.55
C ASP A 42 -22.36 -0.88 -22.59
N PRO A 43 -22.79 -1.41 -23.76
CA PRO A 43 -23.16 -2.81 -23.91
C PRO A 43 -22.03 -3.80 -23.63
N GLU A 44 -20.76 -3.38 -23.78
CA GLU A 44 -19.58 -4.23 -23.59
C GLU A 44 -19.00 -4.13 -22.17
N PHE A 45 -19.62 -3.35 -21.28
CA PHE A 45 -19.11 -3.05 -19.94
C PHE A 45 -18.72 -4.32 -19.18
N PHE A 46 -19.64 -5.28 -19.01
CA PHE A 46 -19.37 -6.47 -18.22
C PHE A 46 -18.38 -7.44 -18.89
N GLU A 47 -18.36 -7.50 -20.23
CA GLU A 47 -17.35 -8.30 -20.95
C GLU A 47 -15.95 -7.74 -20.76
N ARG A 48 -15.82 -6.41 -20.76
CA ARG A 48 -14.55 -5.72 -20.49
C ARG A 48 -14.15 -5.87 -19.03
N THR A 49 -15.06 -5.67 -18.09
CA THR A 49 -14.79 -5.78 -16.64
C THR A 49 -14.47 -7.22 -16.19
N ALA A 50 -15.02 -8.24 -16.87
CA ALA A 50 -14.74 -9.63 -16.57
C ALA A 50 -13.31 -10.09 -16.94
N LYS A 51 -12.61 -9.33 -17.80
CA LYS A 51 -11.20 -9.58 -18.12
C LYS A 51 -10.32 -9.19 -16.93
N ALA A 52 -9.13 -9.80 -16.84
CA ALA A 52 -8.20 -9.56 -15.75
C ALA A 52 -7.87 -8.06 -15.61
N GLN A 53 -7.99 -7.55 -14.38
CA GLN A 53 -7.73 -6.15 -14.06
C GLN A 53 -6.28 -5.97 -13.61
N THR A 54 -5.65 -4.87 -14.04
CA THR A 54 -4.33 -4.45 -13.60
C THR A 54 -4.45 -3.07 -12.95
N PRO A 55 -4.98 -2.98 -11.71
CA PRO A 55 -5.21 -1.71 -11.06
C PRO A 55 -3.89 -0.96 -10.89
N ARG A 56 -3.92 0.35 -11.15
CA ARG A 56 -2.74 1.22 -10.99
C ARG A 56 -2.60 1.69 -9.53
N TYR A 57 -3.72 1.77 -8.83
CA TYR A 57 -3.83 2.37 -7.50
C TYR A 57 -4.26 1.34 -6.46
N LEU A 58 -3.67 1.39 -5.27
CA LEU A 58 -4.27 0.88 -4.05
C LEU A 58 -4.86 2.06 -3.27
N TRP A 59 -6.13 1.99 -2.91
CA TRP A 59 -6.83 2.96 -2.08
C TRP A 59 -7.15 2.39 -0.70
N ILE A 60 -6.64 3.02 0.35
CA ILE A 60 -6.95 2.70 1.74
C ILE A 60 -7.83 3.83 2.29
N GLY A 61 -9.12 3.55 2.44
CA GLY A 61 -10.14 4.52 2.84
C GLY A 61 -10.85 4.17 4.14
N CYS A 62 -11.66 5.12 4.63
CA CYS A 62 -12.48 4.89 5.82
C CYS A 62 -13.76 4.11 5.48
N SER A 63 -14.18 3.17 6.33
CA SER A 63 -15.49 2.49 6.23
C SER A 63 -16.69 3.45 6.34
N ASP A 64 -16.51 4.62 6.97
CA ASP A 64 -17.51 5.70 7.09
C ASP A 64 -17.50 6.66 5.88
N SER A 65 -16.63 6.45 4.88
CA SER A 65 -16.68 7.25 3.65
C SER A 65 -18.03 7.06 2.94
N ARG A 66 -18.73 8.16 2.71
CA ARG A 66 -20.08 8.19 2.13
C ARG A 66 -20.09 8.12 0.60
N VAL A 67 -18.93 8.27 -0.03
CA VAL A 67 -18.77 8.23 -1.49
C VAL A 67 -17.71 7.19 -1.83
N PRO A 68 -17.96 6.29 -2.81
CA PRO A 68 -16.97 5.35 -3.33
C PRO A 68 -15.73 6.04 -3.89
N ALA A 69 -14.57 5.40 -3.82
CA ALA A 69 -13.30 5.99 -4.24
C ALA A 69 -13.25 6.24 -5.75
N GLU A 70 -13.81 5.31 -6.52
CA GLU A 70 -13.93 5.39 -7.98
C GLU A 70 -14.79 6.59 -8.40
N GLU A 71 -15.87 6.86 -7.67
CA GLU A 71 -16.75 8.03 -7.91
C GLU A 71 -16.03 9.35 -7.55
N ILE A 72 -15.28 9.39 -6.45
CA ILE A 72 -14.49 10.58 -6.06
C ILE A 72 -13.43 10.91 -7.13
N THR A 73 -12.84 9.89 -7.74
CA THR A 73 -11.67 10.05 -8.65
C THR A 73 -12.02 9.99 -10.13
N GLY A 74 -13.26 9.64 -10.48
CA GLY A 74 -13.70 9.45 -11.87
C GLY A 74 -13.05 8.25 -12.56
N LEU A 75 -12.55 7.28 -11.80
CA LEU A 75 -11.94 6.06 -12.34
C LEU A 75 -12.98 5.00 -12.67
N ASN A 76 -12.68 4.16 -13.66
CA ASN A 76 -13.52 3.04 -14.00
C ASN A 76 -13.34 1.89 -13.00
N PRO A 77 -14.37 1.04 -12.84
CA PRO A 77 -14.27 -0.17 -12.04
C PRO A 77 -13.08 -1.05 -12.48
N GLY A 78 -12.22 -1.38 -11.53
CA GLY A 78 -11.03 -2.20 -11.75
C GLY A 78 -9.72 -1.45 -11.98
N GLU A 79 -9.76 -0.13 -12.10
CA GLU A 79 -8.55 0.70 -12.16
C GLU A 79 -7.92 0.93 -10.76
N MET A 80 -8.69 0.64 -9.70
CA MET A 80 -8.33 0.83 -8.30
C MET A 80 -8.61 -0.44 -7.48
N PHE A 81 -7.65 -0.83 -6.64
CA PHE A 81 -7.81 -1.87 -5.64
C PHE A 81 -8.13 -1.21 -4.29
N VAL A 82 -9.23 -1.58 -3.65
CA VAL A 82 -9.79 -0.81 -2.52
C VAL A 82 -9.75 -1.62 -1.22
N HIS A 83 -9.26 -1.00 -0.15
CA HIS A 83 -9.39 -1.47 1.22
C HIS A 83 -10.07 -0.42 2.09
N ARG A 84 -10.93 -0.86 3.01
CA ARG A 84 -11.65 0.03 3.92
C ARG A 84 -11.69 -0.53 5.33
N ASN A 85 -11.32 0.29 6.29
CA ASN A 85 -11.54 0.03 7.72
C ASN A 85 -11.94 1.32 8.45
N VAL A 86 -12.34 1.23 9.72
CA VAL A 86 -12.72 2.43 10.50
C VAL A 86 -11.50 3.35 10.62
N ALA A 87 -11.64 4.59 10.17
CA ALA A 87 -10.60 5.63 10.19
C ALA A 87 -9.32 5.30 9.40
N ASN A 88 -9.42 4.49 8.34
CA ASN A 88 -8.38 4.30 7.31
C ASN A 88 -6.98 3.98 7.87
N LEU A 89 -6.92 3.14 8.90
CA LEU A 89 -5.68 2.80 9.60
C LEU A 89 -4.86 1.73 8.87
N VAL A 90 -3.54 1.84 8.97
CA VAL A 90 -2.58 0.80 8.62
C VAL A 90 -1.74 0.52 9.85
N VAL A 91 -2.00 -0.63 10.47
CA VAL A 91 -1.38 -1.02 11.74
C VAL A 91 -0.38 -2.14 11.49
N SER A 92 0.79 -2.07 12.14
CA SER A 92 1.93 -2.97 11.88
C SER A 92 1.67 -4.45 12.16
N ASN A 93 0.61 -4.80 12.89
CA ASN A 93 0.20 -6.18 13.17
C ASN A 93 -1.23 -6.49 12.69
N ASP A 94 -1.85 -5.61 11.90
CA ASP A 94 -3.14 -5.90 11.28
C ASP A 94 -2.92 -6.70 9.99
N ILE A 95 -3.03 -8.02 10.07
CA ILE A 95 -2.85 -8.90 8.92
C ILE A 95 -3.84 -8.59 7.79
N ASN A 96 -4.99 -7.96 8.09
CA ASN A 96 -5.95 -7.55 7.07
C ASN A 96 -5.34 -6.49 6.14
N SER A 97 -5.01 -5.30 6.66
CA SER A 97 -4.41 -4.24 5.84
C SER A 97 -3.04 -4.64 5.26
N LEU A 98 -2.22 -5.39 6.01
CA LEU A 98 -0.92 -5.86 5.51
C LEU A 98 -1.06 -6.82 4.33
N SER A 99 -2.02 -7.75 4.35
CA SER A 99 -2.25 -8.67 3.23
C SER A 99 -2.67 -7.94 1.95
N VAL A 100 -3.50 -6.90 2.07
CA VAL A 100 -3.92 -6.04 0.95
C VAL A 100 -2.72 -5.28 0.39
N VAL A 101 -1.90 -4.67 1.24
CA VAL A 101 -0.69 -3.96 0.81
C VAL A 101 0.25 -4.92 0.09
N GLN A 102 0.50 -6.11 0.66
CA GLN A 102 1.36 -7.11 0.03
C GLN A 102 0.86 -7.54 -1.34
N PHE A 103 -0.42 -7.89 -1.45
CA PHE A 103 -0.99 -8.31 -2.73
C PHE A 103 -0.90 -7.20 -3.77
N SER A 104 -1.18 -5.95 -3.38
CA SER A 104 -1.10 -4.78 -4.25
C SER A 104 0.32 -4.53 -4.76
N VAL A 105 1.31 -4.64 -3.87
CA VAL A 105 2.71 -4.34 -4.18
C VAL A 105 3.37 -5.47 -4.97
N GLU A 106 3.17 -6.73 -4.60
CA GLU A 106 3.91 -7.86 -5.17
C GLU A 106 3.18 -8.53 -6.34
N LYS A 107 1.85 -8.65 -6.28
CA LYS A 107 1.05 -9.33 -7.31
C LYS A 107 0.50 -8.37 -8.34
N LEU A 108 -0.16 -7.30 -7.90
CA LEU A 108 -0.76 -6.31 -8.80
C LEU A 108 0.27 -5.29 -9.32
N LYS A 109 1.39 -5.13 -8.62
CA LYS A 109 2.45 -4.16 -8.93
C LYS A 109 1.92 -2.73 -9.08
N VAL A 110 1.00 -2.32 -8.20
CA VAL A 110 0.43 -0.97 -8.20
C VAL A 110 1.53 0.08 -8.20
N LYS A 111 1.31 1.19 -8.91
CA LYS A 111 2.29 2.27 -9.02
C LYS A 111 2.14 3.29 -7.89
N ASP A 112 0.94 3.39 -7.33
CA ASP A 112 0.58 4.39 -6.34
C ASP A 112 -0.29 3.75 -5.24
N ILE A 113 0.04 4.04 -3.97
CA ILE A 113 -0.78 3.72 -2.80
C ILE A 113 -1.31 5.03 -2.24
N ILE A 114 -2.61 5.13 -2.04
CA ILE A 114 -3.31 6.31 -1.54
C ILE A 114 -3.93 5.97 -0.19
N VAL A 115 -3.57 6.71 0.85
CA VAL A 115 -4.33 6.73 2.11
C VAL A 115 -5.27 7.92 2.05
N CYS A 116 -6.57 7.65 1.97
CA CYS A 116 -7.58 8.70 1.96
C CYS A 116 -8.40 8.70 3.24
N GLY A 117 -8.23 9.74 4.04
CA GLY A 117 -9.16 10.07 5.12
C GLY A 117 -10.25 11.03 4.64
N HIS A 118 -11.14 11.40 5.54
CA HIS A 118 -12.18 12.40 5.26
C HIS A 118 -12.49 13.23 6.50
N TYR A 119 -12.84 14.50 6.29
CA TYR A 119 -13.29 15.35 7.39
C TYR A 119 -14.66 14.85 7.93
N GLY A 120 -14.89 15.02 9.24
CA GLY A 120 -16.08 14.50 9.91
C GLY A 120 -16.07 12.99 10.13
N CYS A 121 -14.88 12.36 10.16
CA CYS A 121 -14.75 10.92 10.36
C CYS A 121 -15.15 10.50 11.78
N GLY A 122 -16.23 9.70 11.89
CA GLY A 122 -16.75 9.31 13.20
C GLY A 122 -15.74 8.56 14.09
N GLY A 123 -14.84 7.77 13.49
CA GLY A 123 -13.77 7.09 14.24
C GLY A 123 -12.72 8.05 14.81
N VAL A 124 -12.34 9.08 14.04
CA VAL A 124 -11.40 10.11 14.49
C VAL A 124 -12.04 11.00 15.56
N THR A 125 -13.30 11.43 15.36
CA THR A 125 -14.06 12.20 16.36
C THR A 125 -14.18 11.43 17.68
N ALA A 126 -14.49 10.13 17.61
CA ALA A 126 -14.57 9.25 18.78
C ALA A 126 -13.24 9.16 19.55
N ALA A 127 -12.13 9.01 18.82
CA ALA A 127 -10.80 8.97 19.42
C ALA A 127 -10.43 10.29 20.08
N LEU A 128 -10.69 11.43 19.41
CA LEU A 128 -10.41 12.77 19.93
C LEU A 128 -11.18 13.07 21.22
N LYS A 129 -12.48 12.72 21.25
CA LYS A 129 -13.35 12.91 22.42
C LYS A 129 -13.11 11.88 23.53
N ASN A 130 -12.17 10.96 23.32
CA ASN A 130 -11.87 9.86 24.22
C ASN A 130 -13.14 9.07 24.62
N ALA A 131 -14.04 8.84 23.66
CA ALA A 131 -15.25 8.09 23.88
C ALA A 131 -14.93 6.64 24.29
N GLN A 132 -15.83 6.03 25.08
CA GLN A 132 -15.81 4.61 25.42
C GLN A 132 -16.81 3.88 24.52
N ILE A 133 -16.30 3.10 23.55
CA ILE A 133 -17.08 2.41 22.50
C ILE A 133 -16.82 0.89 22.53
N GLY A 134 -16.25 0.37 23.62
CA GLY A 134 -16.07 -1.06 23.84
C GLY A 134 -14.92 -1.62 23.00
N LEU A 135 -15.16 -2.70 22.24
CA LEU A 135 -14.11 -3.37 21.47
C LEU A 135 -13.39 -2.42 20.50
N LEU A 136 -14.14 -1.48 19.90
CA LEU A 136 -13.62 -0.49 18.97
C LEU A 136 -12.56 0.43 19.62
N ASP A 137 -12.56 0.58 20.95
CA ASP A 137 -11.57 1.42 21.64
C ASP A 137 -10.14 0.91 21.46
N ASN A 138 -9.96 -0.41 21.34
CA ASN A 138 -8.65 -1.01 21.07
C ASN A 138 -8.14 -0.62 19.68
N TRP A 139 -9.03 -0.56 18.69
CA TRP A 139 -8.70 -0.12 17.34
C TRP A 139 -8.40 1.39 17.31
N LEU A 140 -9.26 2.20 17.95
CA LEU A 140 -9.09 3.66 18.02
C LEU A 140 -7.92 4.10 18.89
N ARG A 141 -7.32 3.20 19.70
CA ARG A 141 -6.08 3.47 20.43
C ARG A 141 -4.96 3.92 19.48
N ASN A 142 -4.89 3.37 18.27
CA ASN A 142 -3.93 3.80 17.25
C ASN A 142 -4.08 5.29 16.90
N ILE A 143 -5.30 5.82 16.83
CA ILE A 143 -5.54 7.26 16.60
C ILE A 143 -5.22 8.07 17.85
N ARG A 144 -5.50 7.54 19.05
CA ARG A 144 -5.10 8.17 20.32
C ARG A 144 -3.57 8.26 20.44
N ASP A 145 -2.83 7.31 19.87
CA ASP A 145 -1.37 7.40 19.76
C ASP A 145 -0.92 8.50 18.79
N VAL A 146 -1.64 8.73 17.68
CA VAL A 146 -1.42 9.90 16.82
C VAL A 146 -1.67 11.19 17.62
N CYS A 147 -2.77 11.26 18.37
CA CYS A 147 -3.07 12.41 19.23
C CYS A 147 -1.95 12.67 20.26
N ARG A 148 -1.42 11.61 20.85
CA ARG A 148 -0.34 11.68 21.85
C ARG A 148 0.97 12.17 21.23
N THR A 149 1.32 11.68 20.04
CA THR A 149 2.53 12.06 19.31
C THR A 149 2.50 13.53 18.90
N HIS A 150 1.34 14.03 18.48
CA HIS A 150 1.15 15.40 17.97
C HIS A 150 0.43 16.32 18.95
N LYS A 151 0.52 16.03 20.27
CA LYS A 151 -0.23 16.73 21.31
C LYS A 151 0.02 18.24 21.30
N ASP A 152 1.27 18.65 21.17
CA ASP A 152 1.66 20.06 21.24
C ASP A 152 1.08 20.85 20.05
N GLU A 153 1.13 20.28 18.84
CA GLU A 153 0.53 20.87 17.64
C GLU A 153 -1.00 20.94 17.76
N LEU A 154 -1.65 19.85 18.17
CA LEU A 154 -3.10 19.80 18.34
C LEU A 154 -3.61 20.78 19.40
N SER A 155 -2.79 21.10 20.41
CA SER A 155 -3.13 22.06 21.47
C SER A 155 -3.25 23.51 20.97
N GLN A 156 -2.69 23.83 19.80
CA GLN A 156 -2.71 25.18 19.22
C GLN A 156 -4.07 25.54 18.60
N TYR A 157 -4.89 24.54 18.25
CA TYR A 157 -6.22 24.74 17.68
C TYR A 157 -7.24 25.05 18.76
N LYS A 158 -8.01 26.13 18.55
CA LYS A 158 -8.93 26.68 19.55
C LYS A 158 -10.24 25.91 19.61
N THR A 159 -10.76 25.51 18.45
CA THR A 159 -12.03 24.79 18.35
C THR A 159 -11.81 23.29 18.21
N ASP A 160 -12.79 22.51 18.68
CA ASP A 160 -12.78 21.06 18.51
C ASP A 160 -12.88 20.65 17.04
N GLU A 161 -13.58 21.43 16.20
CA GLU A 161 -13.68 21.18 14.76
C GLU A 161 -12.32 21.35 14.06
N GLU A 162 -11.60 22.44 14.33
CA GLU A 162 -10.25 22.64 13.79
C GLU A 162 -9.30 21.51 14.25
N ARG A 163 -9.37 21.14 15.53
CA ARG A 163 -8.55 20.08 16.12
C ARG A 163 -8.87 18.71 15.50
N GLU A 164 -10.14 18.41 15.26
CA GLU A 164 -10.58 17.20 14.56
C GLU A 164 -10.08 17.18 13.12
N ARG A 165 -10.28 18.26 12.36
CA ARG A 165 -9.82 18.37 10.98
C ARG A 165 -8.31 18.15 10.89
N ARG A 166 -7.55 18.74 11.81
CA ARG A 166 -6.11 18.52 11.84
C ARG A 166 -5.73 17.09 12.24
N LEU A 167 -6.43 16.50 13.21
CA LEU A 167 -6.18 15.11 13.60
C LEU A 167 -6.46 14.13 12.46
N VAL A 168 -7.47 14.38 11.61
CA VAL A 168 -7.70 13.60 10.39
C VAL A 168 -6.47 13.66 9.48
N GLU A 169 -5.93 14.86 9.22
CA GLU A 169 -4.73 15.04 8.38
C GLU A 169 -3.50 14.33 8.97
N LEU A 170 -3.25 14.51 10.27
CA LEU A 170 -2.14 13.85 10.98
C LEU A 170 -2.29 12.32 10.96
N ASN A 171 -3.52 11.81 11.13
CA ASN A 171 -3.77 10.37 11.03
C ASN A 171 -3.39 9.84 9.64
N ILE A 172 -3.79 10.53 8.57
CA ILE A 172 -3.42 10.15 7.19
C ILE A 172 -1.90 10.14 7.03
N GLN A 173 -1.21 11.19 7.48
CA GLN A 173 0.25 11.29 7.41
C GLN A 173 0.94 10.13 8.15
N GLU A 174 0.49 9.80 9.37
CA GLU A 174 1.03 8.68 10.14
C GLU A 174 0.76 7.32 9.48
N GLN A 175 -0.42 7.13 8.89
CA GLN A 175 -0.73 5.89 8.16
C GLN A 175 0.13 5.75 6.89
N CYS A 176 0.39 6.85 6.18
CA CYS A 176 1.35 6.89 5.08
C CYS A 176 2.75 6.48 5.53
N LEU A 177 3.21 6.97 6.69
CA LEU A 177 4.48 6.54 7.29
C LEU A 177 4.45 5.07 7.71
N ASN A 178 3.33 4.54 8.19
CA ASN A 178 3.22 3.12 8.53
C ASN A 178 3.35 2.23 7.30
N ILE A 179 2.76 2.60 6.17
CA ILE A 179 2.97 1.90 4.88
C ILE A 179 4.43 2.01 4.46
N PHE A 180 5.02 3.20 4.57
CA PHE A 180 6.43 3.43 4.23
C PHE A 180 7.38 2.58 5.08
N LYS A 181 7.05 2.23 6.33
CA LYS A 181 7.87 1.36 7.18
C LYS A 181 7.80 -0.13 6.78
N ILE A 182 6.88 -0.52 5.91
CA ILE A 182 6.74 -1.93 5.51
C ILE A 182 7.92 -2.32 4.62
N ASN A 183 8.62 -3.39 5.01
CA ASN A 183 9.84 -3.86 4.34
C ASN A 183 9.69 -4.03 2.82
N MET A 184 8.65 -4.75 2.37
CA MET A 184 8.45 -4.99 0.94
C MET A 184 8.12 -3.72 0.15
N VAL A 185 7.52 -2.71 0.80
CA VAL A 185 7.21 -1.42 0.19
C VAL A 185 8.52 -0.65 -0.04
N GLN A 186 9.37 -0.53 0.98
CA GLN A 186 10.67 0.13 0.86
C GLN A 186 11.56 -0.56 -0.15
N ARG A 187 11.63 -1.90 -0.11
CA ARG A 187 12.41 -2.70 -1.05
C ARG A 187 11.98 -2.42 -2.49
N ARG A 188 10.68 -2.48 -2.78
CA ARG A 188 10.19 -2.23 -4.14
C ARG A 188 10.41 -0.77 -4.56
N MET A 189 10.20 0.18 -3.65
CA MET A 189 10.45 1.59 -3.89
C MET A 189 11.92 1.87 -4.20
N GLY A 190 12.85 1.28 -3.45
CA GLY A 190 14.30 1.45 -3.65
C GLY A 190 14.82 0.82 -4.95
N LEU A 191 14.14 -0.23 -5.45
CA LEU A 191 14.51 -0.93 -6.68
C LEU A 191 13.85 -0.35 -7.93
N TYR A 192 12.58 0.06 -7.86
CA TYR A 192 11.77 0.42 -9.04
C TYR A 192 11.17 1.83 -8.99
N GLY A 193 11.33 2.56 -7.88
CA GLY A 193 10.67 3.85 -7.67
C GLY A 193 9.15 3.75 -7.45
N ALA A 194 8.65 2.55 -7.16
CA ALA A 194 7.23 2.29 -6.92
C ALA A 194 7.02 1.21 -5.83
N PRO A 195 5.91 1.25 -5.07
CA PRO A 195 4.83 2.23 -5.17
C PRO A 195 5.23 3.60 -4.58
N ARG A 196 4.67 4.69 -5.12
CA ARG A 196 4.63 6.00 -4.44
C ARG A 196 3.49 5.99 -3.43
N ILE A 197 3.65 6.66 -2.29
CA ILE A 197 2.64 6.70 -1.23
C ILE A 197 2.13 8.13 -1.11
N HIS A 198 0.81 8.29 -1.10
CA HIS A 198 0.13 9.58 -1.13
C HIS A 198 -0.87 9.69 0.02
N GLY A 199 -0.85 10.80 0.74
CA GLY A 199 -1.87 11.14 1.72
C GLY A 199 -2.91 12.07 1.11
N MET A 200 -4.19 11.70 1.19
CA MET A 200 -5.29 12.53 0.68
C MET A 200 -6.38 12.69 1.73
N VAL A 201 -7.05 13.83 1.74
CA VAL A 201 -8.24 14.08 2.56
C VAL A 201 -9.39 14.53 1.68
N TYR A 202 -10.54 13.87 1.83
CA TYR A 202 -11.77 14.22 1.15
C TYR A 202 -12.67 15.05 2.05
N ASP A 203 -13.10 16.22 1.58
CA ASP A 203 -14.12 17.02 2.26
C ASP A 203 -15.51 16.65 1.74
N ILE A 204 -16.26 15.90 2.55
CA ILE A 204 -17.61 15.44 2.22
C ILE A 204 -18.56 16.62 1.95
N ARG A 205 -18.32 17.81 2.55
CA ARG A 205 -19.20 18.97 2.39
C ARG A 205 -19.02 19.63 1.04
N SER A 206 -17.79 19.71 0.53
CA SER A 206 -17.47 20.41 -0.71
C SER A 206 -17.24 19.49 -1.91
N GLY A 207 -17.00 18.19 -1.66
CA GLY A 207 -16.60 17.23 -2.69
C GLY A 207 -15.13 17.36 -3.11
N VAL A 208 -14.33 18.17 -2.41
CA VAL A 208 -12.93 18.42 -2.76
C VAL A 208 -12.03 17.33 -2.19
N LEU A 209 -11.20 16.74 -3.05
CA LEU A 209 -10.07 15.90 -2.66
C LEU A 209 -8.81 16.75 -2.58
N LYS A 210 -8.15 16.76 -1.42
CA LYS A 210 -6.93 17.54 -1.16
C LYS A 210 -5.77 16.59 -0.88
N GLU A 211 -4.65 16.78 -1.56
CA GLU A 211 -3.39 16.11 -1.26
C GLU A 211 -2.70 16.73 -0.04
N LEU A 212 -2.11 15.88 0.80
CA LEU A 212 -1.37 16.26 2.00
C LEU A 212 0.12 15.97 1.80
N GLU A 213 0.96 16.90 2.23
CA GLU A 213 2.40 16.67 2.26
C GLU A 213 2.75 15.65 3.35
N VAL A 214 3.59 14.67 2.99
CA VAL A 214 4.13 13.68 3.93
C VAL A 214 5.64 13.72 3.85
N ASP A 215 6.30 14.05 4.97
CA ASP A 215 7.75 14.23 5.02
C ASP A 215 8.51 12.90 5.16
N TYR A 216 8.58 12.13 4.07
CA TYR A 216 9.35 10.88 4.04
C TYR A 216 10.86 11.11 4.21
N HIS A 217 11.39 12.24 3.70
CA HIS A 217 12.81 12.56 3.79
C HIS A 217 13.22 12.90 5.22
N GLY A 218 12.46 13.74 5.92
CA GLY A 218 12.68 14.02 7.33
C GLY A 218 12.47 12.78 8.19
N PHE A 219 11.50 11.92 7.84
CA PHE A 219 11.34 10.63 8.52
C PHE A 219 12.61 9.77 8.39
N ILE A 220 13.18 9.58 7.19
CA ILE A 220 14.43 8.84 7.02
C ILE A 220 15.56 9.52 7.79
N ALA A 221 15.75 10.83 7.63
CA ALA A 221 16.84 11.57 8.26
C ALA A 221 16.85 11.43 9.78
N LYS A 222 15.67 11.45 10.40
CA LYS A 222 15.50 11.27 11.85
C LYS A 222 15.78 9.84 12.33
N HIS A 223 15.59 8.83 11.47
CA HIS A 223 15.59 7.42 11.87
C HIS A 223 16.70 6.58 11.21
N MET A 224 17.59 7.17 10.43
CA MET A 224 18.71 6.49 9.75
C MET A 224 19.59 5.63 10.68
N GLY A 225 19.67 5.92 11.99
CA GLY A 225 20.42 5.14 12.96
C GLY A 225 19.63 4.06 13.70
N VAL A 226 18.31 3.99 13.49
CA VAL A 226 17.39 3.11 14.24
C VAL A 226 16.71 2.11 13.31
N PHE A 227 16.32 2.56 12.12
CA PHE A 227 15.66 1.74 11.10
C PHE A 227 16.58 1.64 9.87
N ASN A 228 17.49 0.67 9.89
CA ASN A 228 18.25 0.25 8.70
C ASN A 228 17.42 -0.68 7.78
N LEU A 229 16.09 -0.54 7.79
CA LEU A 229 15.20 -1.36 6.96
C LEU A 229 15.48 -1.06 5.48
N HIS A 230 16.18 -1.99 4.84
CA HIS A 230 16.43 -2.19 3.41
C HIS A 230 16.31 -0.97 2.46
N THR A 231 17.44 -0.70 1.80
CA THR A 231 17.59 -0.12 0.45
C THR A 231 17.40 1.39 0.23
N PHE A 232 17.86 2.20 1.18
CA PHE A 232 18.39 3.52 0.83
C PHE A 232 19.88 3.54 1.16
N ARG A 233 20.69 2.89 0.29
CA ARG A 233 22.15 2.69 0.49
C ARG A 233 22.91 4.00 0.75
N ASP A 234 22.36 5.12 0.28
CA ASP A 234 22.93 6.47 0.43
C ASP A 234 22.17 7.34 1.45
N GLY A 235 21.28 6.75 2.26
CA GLY A 235 20.42 7.48 3.20
C GLY A 235 19.34 8.33 2.52
N LYS A 236 19.11 8.13 1.22
CA LYS A 236 18.15 8.89 0.40
C LYS A 236 17.28 7.97 -0.44
N ILE A 237 16.05 8.41 -0.69
CA ILE A 237 15.12 7.76 -1.62
C ILE A 237 15.68 7.95 -3.04
N PRO A 238 15.99 6.87 -3.80
CA PRO A 238 16.38 6.96 -5.19
C PRO A 238 15.24 7.56 -6.02
N SER A 239 15.60 8.41 -6.96
CA SER A 239 14.66 9.20 -7.76
C SER A 239 14.93 9.09 -9.26
N THR A 240 16.10 8.56 -9.65
CA THR A 240 16.54 8.50 -11.05
C THR A 240 16.73 7.07 -11.54
N LYS A 241 16.53 6.83 -12.85
CA LYS A 241 16.77 5.52 -13.49
C LYS A 241 18.17 4.96 -13.16
N PRO A 242 19.28 5.73 -13.23
CA PRO A 242 20.61 5.26 -12.84
C PRO A 242 20.71 4.78 -11.38
N GLU A 243 20.06 5.46 -10.43
CA GLU A 243 20.04 5.05 -9.02
C GLU A 243 19.29 3.73 -8.83
N PHE A 244 18.13 3.57 -9.49
CA PHE A 244 17.37 2.32 -9.49
C PHE A 244 18.17 1.17 -10.11
N GLN A 245 18.82 1.40 -11.26
CA GLN A 245 19.67 0.41 -11.92
C GLN A 245 20.83 -0.01 -11.03
N ARG A 246 21.53 0.94 -10.40
CA ARG A 246 22.56 0.65 -9.40
C ARG A 246 22.02 -0.24 -8.28
N ASN A 247 20.90 0.16 -7.66
CA ASN A 247 20.33 -0.58 -6.55
C ASN A 247 19.91 -2.00 -6.97
N MET A 248 19.37 -2.15 -8.19
CA MET A 248 19.01 -3.46 -8.75
C MET A 248 20.23 -4.34 -8.97
N ILE A 249 21.28 -3.84 -9.60
CA ILE A 249 22.54 -4.58 -9.79
C ILE A 249 23.05 -5.06 -8.44
N LEU A 250 23.12 -4.17 -7.46
CA LEU A 250 23.64 -4.50 -6.15
C LEU A 250 22.74 -5.49 -5.36
N ASN A 251 21.41 -5.46 -5.56
CA ASN A 251 20.49 -6.44 -4.98
C ASN A 251 20.60 -7.82 -5.66
N LEU A 252 20.89 -7.88 -6.96
CA LEU A 252 21.03 -9.15 -7.69
C LEU A 252 22.35 -9.89 -7.40
N VAL A 253 23.37 -9.17 -6.94
CA VAL A 253 24.70 -9.72 -6.66
C VAL A 253 24.96 -9.98 -5.17
N GLU A 254 24.11 -9.52 -4.26
CA GLU A 254 24.32 -9.61 -2.80
C GLU A 254 24.67 -11.03 -2.31
N ASP A 255 24.00 -12.05 -2.85
CA ASP A 255 24.26 -13.47 -2.52
C ASP A 255 25.05 -14.22 -3.63
N HIS A 256 25.57 -13.50 -4.62
CA HIS A 256 26.23 -14.06 -5.81
C HIS A 256 27.60 -13.44 -6.11
N GLU A 257 28.09 -12.60 -5.21
CA GLU A 257 29.41 -11.96 -5.29
C GLU A 257 30.49 -12.91 -4.76
N GLU A 258 31.53 -13.11 -5.57
CA GLU A 258 32.73 -13.86 -5.16
C GLU A 258 33.62 -12.99 -4.26
N GLU A 259 34.56 -13.59 -3.50
CA GLU A 259 35.47 -12.90 -2.55
C GLU A 259 36.26 -11.71 -3.15
N SER A 260 36.32 -11.60 -4.49
CA SER A 260 37.01 -10.54 -5.23
C SER A 260 36.13 -9.37 -5.70
N GLY A 261 34.86 -9.32 -5.29
CA GLY A 261 33.92 -8.29 -5.74
C GLY A 261 33.45 -8.48 -7.19
N THR A 262 33.46 -9.73 -7.65
CA THR A 262 33.11 -10.11 -9.03
C THR A 262 31.87 -10.97 -9.09
N VAL A 263 31.20 -10.93 -10.24
CA VAL A 263 30.03 -11.75 -10.52
C VAL A 263 30.15 -12.37 -11.91
N SER A 264 29.60 -13.58 -12.08
CA SER A 264 29.54 -14.26 -13.38
C SER A 264 28.75 -13.43 -14.40
N ILE A 265 29.36 -13.16 -15.55
CA ILE A 265 28.75 -12.43 -16.67
C ILE A 265 27.48 -13.14 -17.14
N ARG A 266 27.52 -14.48 -17.24
CA ARG A 266 26.37 -15.29 -17.65
C ARG A 266 25.19 -15.13 -16.70
N TYR A 267 25.46 -15.11 -15.40
CA TYR A 267 24.43 -14.93 -14.39
C TYR A 267 23.84 -13.52 -14.45
N ILE A 268 24.69 -12.49 -14.32
CA ILE A 268 24.22 -11.11 -14.18
C ILE A 268 23.55 -10.60 -15.46
N SER A 269 24.08 -10.93 -16.64
CA SER A 269 23.44 -10.58 -17.92
C SER A 269 22.03 -11.16 -18.02
N ARG A 270 21.86 -12.44 -17.66
CA ARG A 270 20.55 -13.09 -17.66
C ARG A 270 19.59 -12.47 -16.65
N MET A 271 20.06 -12.07 -15.47
CA MET A 271 19.20 -11.44 -14.46
C MET A 271 18.79 -10.02 -14.87
N LEU A 272 19.73 -9.19 -15.32
CA LEU A 272 19.43 -7.83 -15.76
C LEU A 272 18.43 -7.81 -16.93
N LYS A 273 18.55 -8.74 -17.89
CA LYS A 273 17.59 -8.87 -19.00
C LYS A 273 16.18 -9.28 -18.56
N ARG A 274 16.02 -9.91 -17.38
CA ARG A 274 14.69 -10.22 -16.81
C ARG A 274 14.05 -8.99 -16.16
N GLU A 275 14.86 -8.00 -15.78
CA GLU A 275 14.41 -6.76 -15.14
C GLU A 275 14.06 -5.69 -16.19
N THR A 276 13.07 -6.01 -17.02
CA THR A 276 12.68 -5.21 -18.20
C THR A 276 12.12 -3.83 -17.85
N GLU A 277 11.72 -3.59 -16.60
CA GLU A 277 11.31 -2.25 -16.13
C GLU A 277 12.51 -1.28 -16.03
N LEU A 278 13.74 -1.79 -15.92
CA LEU A 278 14.95 -0.99 -15.67
C LEU A 278 16.01 -1.14 -16.77
N PHE A 279 16.05 -2.25 -17.50
CA PHE A 279 17.09 -2.56 -18.47
C PHE A 279 16.50 -3.06 -19.78
N THR A 280 17.04 -2.59 -20.92
CA THR A 280 16.81 -3.25 -22.22
C THR A 280 17.89 -4.30 -22.49
N GLU A 281 17.60 -5.27 -23.37
CA GLU A 281 18.61 -6.28 -23.73
C GLU A 281 19.84 -5.65 -24.38
N GLU A 282 19.64 -4.65 -25.23
CA GLU A 282 20.72 -3.92 -25.90
C GLU A 282 21.57 -3.11 -24.93
N GLU A 283 20.94 -2.47 -23.93
CA GLU A 283 21.64 -1.76 -22.84
C GLU A 283 22.56 -2.73 -22.09
N VAL A 284 22.06 -3.92 -21.74
CA VAL A 284 22.84 -4.95 -21.02
C VAL A 284 24.00 -5.47 -21.87
N ASP A 285 23.75 -5.82 -23.14
CA ASP A 285 24.79 -6.37 -24.01
C ASP A 285 25.88 -5.33 -24.32
N SER A 286 25.49 -4.07 -24.50
CA SER A 286 26.41 -2.95 -24.68
C SER A 286 27.28 -2.73 -23.44
N ALA A 287 26.68 -2.81 -22.24
CA ALA A 287 27.40 -2.69 -20.98
C ALA A 287 28.47 -3.77 -20.82
N ILE A 288 28.09 -5.05 -21.00
CA ILE A 288 29.02 -6.18 -20.87
C ILE A 288 30.16 -6.07 -21.87
N LYS A 289 29.86 -5.77 -23.14
CA LYS A 289 30.87 -5.61 -24.19
C LYS A 289 31.83 -4.46 -23.88
N ALA A 290 31.32 -3.32 -23.42
CA ALA A 290 32.13 -2.16 -23.07
C ALA A 290 33.07 -2.45 -21.88
N ILE A 291 32.59 -3.17 -20.87
CA ILE A 291 33.39 -3.51 -19.68
C ILE A 291 34.45 -4.57 -20.02
N GLN A 292 34.09 -5.62 -20.76
CA GLN A 292 35.05 -6.64 -21.20
C GLN A 292 36.13 -6.06 -22.13
N GLY A 293 35.78 -5.11 -23.00
CA GLY A 293 36.74 -4.43 -23.88
C GLY A 293 37.79 -3.59 -23.13
N LYS A 294 37.49 -3.14 -21.91
CA LYS A 294 38.44 -2.41 -21.04
C LYS A 294 39.24 -3.34 -20.11
N SER A 295 38.89 -4.64 -20.06
CA SER A 295 39.53 -5.62 -19.17
C SER A 295 40.88 -6.09 -19.74
N LYS A 296 41.87 -6.30 -18.85
CA LYS A 296 43.15 -6.93 -19.21
C LYS A 296 42.99 -8.38 -19.68
N ASN A 297 41.87 -9.04 -19.33
CA ASN A 297 41.52 -10.37 -19.80
C ASN A 297 40.06 -10.40 -20.30
N PRO A 298 39.82 -10.06 -21.58
CA PRO A 298 38.47 -9.98 -22.15
C PRO A 298 37.70 -11.31 -22.16
N LYS A 299 38.40 -12.45 -22.06
CA LYS A 299 37.79 -13.79 -22.01
C LYS A 299 37.42 -14.23 -20.59
N ASN A 300 37.66 -13.40 -19.56
CA ASN A 300 37.27 -13.70 -18.20
C ASN A 300 35.73 -13.84 -18.11
N PRO A 301 35.19 -14.96 -17.60
CA PRO A 301 33.74 -15.14 -17.44
C PRO A 301 33.14 -14.30 -16.29
N PHE A 302 33.96 -13.54 -15.56
CA PHE A 302 33.56 -12.68 -14.45
C PHE A 302 33.74 -11.20 -14.77
N VAL A 303 32.90 -10.36 -14.16
CA VAL A 303 32.95 -8.90 -14.25
C VAL A 303 32.97 -8.28 -12.85
N GLN A 304 33.71 -7.19 -12.69
CA GLN A 304 33.73 -6.39 -11.47
C GLN A 304 32.38 -5.70 -11.26
N VAL A 305 31.75 -5.92 -10.09
CA VAL A 305 30.44 -5.32 -9.76
C VAL A 305 30.51 -3.79 -9.82
N SER A 306 31.61 -3.20 -9.34
CA SER A 306 31.87 -1.77 -9.40
C SER A 306 31.84 -1.22 -10.83
N SER A 307 32.33 -1.97 -11.82
CA SER A 307 32.34 -1.54 -13.23
C SER A 307 30.95 -1.55 -13.84
N LEU A 308 30.10 -2.52 -13.48
CA LEU A 308 28.69 -2.55 -13.88
C LEU A 308 27.93 -1.37 -13.29
N VAL A 309 28.11 -1.12 -11.99
CA VAL A 309 27.46 -0.01 -11.31
C VAL A 309 27.87 1.32 -11.93
N SER A 310 29.17 1.56 -12.18
CA SER A 310 29.62 2.80 -12.81
C SER A 310 29.01 3.00 -14.21
N TYR A 311 29.00 1.95 -15.04
CA TYR A 311 28.43 2.02 -16.39
C TYR A 311 26.97 2.48 -16.39
N PHE A 312 26.13 1.86 -15.56
CA PHE A 312 24.71 2.21 -15.48
C PHE A 312 24.43 3.47 -14.65
N ALA A 313 25.30 3.82 -13.70
CA ALA A 313 25.21 5.06 -12.95
C ALA A 313 25.60 6.31 -13.77
N GLY A 314 26.09 6.13 -15.01
CA GLY A 314 26.58 7.21 -15.86
C GLY A 314 27.90 7.83 -15.35
N LYS A 315 28.72 7.04 -14.65
CA LYS A 315 30.02 7.46 -14.09
C LYS A 315 31.18 6.71 -14.75
#